data_AF-A0A0M6YGH3-F1
#
_entry.id   AF-A0A0M6YGH3-F1
#
_cell.length_a   1.000
_cell.length_b   1.000
_cell.length_c   1.000
_cell.angle_alpha   90.00
_cell.angle_beta   90.00
_cell.angle_gamma   90.00
#
_symmetry.space_group_name_H-M   'P 1'
#
loop_
_entity.id
_entity.type
_entity.pdbx_description
1 polymer ?
#
loop_
_entity_poly.entity_id
_entity_poly.type
_entity_poly.pdbx_seq_one_letter_code
_entity_poly.pdbx_strand_id
1 'polypeptide(L)'
;MRLTGRLAPDHKTIADFRRDNGSAIRRSCAAFVDLCRRIDVLKGDCVAIDSSKFKAVNSRDRNFTKGKIASRLAHLEASVERYIDEIVCIDRQGEGEERAEKGDNLGRRYARVQKEVQRLQAMERALEDAPDGQISLTEPGARAMATSAKNSGMVGYNVQAAVDTETHLIVIHDVTNHRHDRDQLAAMAKASEAALCRDEMSAIAHKGYFSSVEILAC
;
A
#
# COMPACT_ATOMS: atom_id res chain seq x y z
N MET A 1 -29.27 4.02 -8.90
CA MET A 1 -28.55 4.59 -10.08
C MET A 1 -29.44 4.40 -11.32
N ARG A 2 -29.67 5.43 -12.16
CA ARG A 2 -30.64 5.35 -13.28
C ARG A 2 -30.24 4.34 -14.37
N LEU A 3 -28.92 4.19 -14.59
CA LEU A 3 -28.33 3.26 -15.56
C LEU A 3 -28.49 1.77 -15.19
N THR A 4 -28.71 1.45 -13.91
CA THR A 4 -28.89 0.07 -13.43
C THR A 4 -30.35 -0.29 -13.19
N GLY A 5 -31.30 0.43 -13.80
CA GLY A 5 -32.73 0.17 -13.59
C GLY A 5 -33.19 0.45 -12.15
N ARG A 6 -32.59 1.42 -11.45
CA ARG A 6 -32.80 1.74 -10.02
C ARG A 6 -32.26 0.69 -9.04
N LEU A 7 -31.51 -0.33 -9.48
CA LEU A 7 -30.78 -1.19 -8.57
C LEU A 7 -29.79 -0.37 -7.72
N ALA A 8 -29.73 -0.71 -6.44
CA ALA A 8 -28.80 -0.16 -5.44
C ALA A 8 -27.91 -1.32 -4.93
N PRO A 9 -26.96 -1.80 -5.76
CA PRO A 9 -26.04 -2.85 -5.33
C PRO A 9 -25.25 -2.37 -4.12
N ASP A 10 -25.03 -3.28 -3.17
CA ASP A 10 -24.22 -2.98 -2.00
C ASP A 10 -22.72 -2.90 -2.34
N HIS A 11 -21.91 -2.48 -1.37
CA HIS A 11 -20.47 -2.32 -1.55
C HIS A 11 -19.78 -3.63 -1.97
N LYS A 12 -20.25 -4.78 -1.49
CA LYS A 12 -19.69 -6.09 -1.79
C LYS A 12 -19.96 -6.47 -3.25
N THR A 13 -21.19 -6.30 -3.71
CA THR A 13 -21.58 -6.55 -5.10
C THR A 13 -20.74 -5.72 -6.07
N ILE A 14 -20.52 -4.44 -5.76
CA ILE A 14 -19.67 -3.55 -6.59
C ILE A 14 -18.21 -4.01 -6.57
N ALA A 15 -17.68 -4.40 -5.41
CA ALA A 15 -16.31 -4.88 -5.27
C ALA A 15 -16.07 -6.19 -6.04
N ASP A 16 -16.99 -7.15 -5.88
CA ASP A 16 -16.96 -8.44 -6.56
C ASP A 16 -17.05 -8.25 -8.09
N PHE A 17 -17.97 -7.40 -8.55
CA PHE A 17 -18.07 -7.05 -9.97
C PHE A 17 -16.75 -6.47 -10.51
N ARG A 18 -16.12 -5.53 -9.80
CA ARG A 18 -14.85 -4.93 -10.21
C ARG A 18 -13.71 -5.94 -10.27
N ARG A 19 -13.64 -6.83 -9.27
CA ARG A 19 -12.63 -7.89 -9.20
C ARG A 19 -12.77 -8.86 -10.37
N ASP A 20 -13.99 -9.29 -10.66
CA ASP A 20 -14.24 -10.34 -11.63
C ASP A 20 -14.20 -9.79 -13.08
N ASN A 21 -14.43 -8.48 -13.26
CA ASN A 21 -14.52 -7.83 -14.58
C ASN A 21 -13.39 -6.82 -14.86
N GLY A 22 -12.27 -6.87 -14.14
CA GLY A 22 -11.22 -5.85 -14.25
C GLY A 22 -10.65 -5.66 -15.66
N SER A 23 -10.56 -6.73 -16.48
CA SER A 23 -10.13 -6.61 -17.88
C SER A 23 -11.15 -5.89 -18.76
N ALA A 24 -12.45 -6.14 -18.53
CA ALA A 24 -13.53 -5.48 -19.26
C ALA A 24 -13.62 -4.00 -18.88
N ILE A 25 -13.48 -3.66 -17.60
CA ILE A 25 -13.46 -2.26 -17.12
C ILE A 25 -12.32 -1.49 -17.81
N ARG A 26 -11.10 -2.05 -17.86
CA ARG A 26 -9.96 -1.42 -18.55
C ARG A 26 -10.24 -1.20 -20.04
N ARG A 27 -10.80 -2.19 -20.73
CA ARG A 27 -11.19 -2.05 -22.15
C ARG A 27 -12.26 -0.98 -22.36
N SER A 28 -13.26 -0.91 -21.47
CA SER A 28 -14.29 0.13 -21.53
C SER A 28 -13.72 1.53 -21.32
N CYS A 29 -12.78 1.71 -20.39
CA CYS A 29 -12.08 2.99 -20.22
C CYS A 29 -11.24 3.35 -21.45
N ALA A 30 -10.52 2.39 -22.04
CA ALA A 30 -9.77 2.62 -23.27
C ALA A 30 -10.67 3.02 -24.44
N ALA A 31 -11.84 2.37 -24.59
CA ALA A 31 -12.83 2.74 -25.60
C ALA A 31 -13.44 4.12 -25.35
N PHE A 32 -13.60 4.54 -24.09
CA PHE A 32 -14.04 5.88 -23.74
C PHE A 32 -13.01 6.94 -24.14
N VAL A 33 -11.73 6.72 -23.85
CA VAL A 33 -10.64 7.63 -24.26
C VAL A 33 -10.55 7.72 -25.78
N ASP A 34 -10.63 6.59 -26.49
CA ASP A 34 -10.66 6.56 -27.96
C ASP A 34 -11.87 7.31 -28.53
N LEU A 35 -13.05 7.16 -27.92
CA LEU A 35 -14.23 7.95 -28.30
C LEU A 35 -13.97 9.44 -28.12
N CYS A 36 -13.51 9.87 -26.93
CA CYS A 36 -13.22 11.27 -26.62
C CYS A 36 -12.20 11.88 -27.59
N ARG A 37 -11.21 11.11 -28.03
CA ARG A 37 -10.25 11.50 -29.06
C ARG A 37 -10.93 11.68 -30.43
N ARG A 38 -11.77 10.72 -30.86
CA ARG A 38 -12.45 10.78 -32.17
C ARG A 38 -13.43 11.95 -32.31
N ILE A 39 -14.02 12.40 -31.20
CA ILE A 39 -14.94 13.54 -31.16
C ILE A 39 -14.23 14.87 -30.83
N ASP A 40 -12.90 14.90 -30.85
CA ASP A 40 -12.06 16.08 -30.59
C ASP A 40 -12.26 16.73 -29.21
N VAL A 41 -12.73 15.95 -28.23
CA VAL A 41 -12.82 16.38 -26.83
C VAL A 41 -11.44 16.36 -26.19
N LEU A 42 -10.66 15.29 -26.37
CA LEU A 42 -9.28 15.26 -25.89
C LEU A 42 -8.38 16.03 -26.86
N LYS A 43 -7.55 16.93 -26.33
CA LYS A 43 -6.58 17.68 -27.15
C LYS A 43 -5.28 16.90 -27.29
N GLY A 44 -4.70 16.46 -26.18
CA GLY A 44 -3.58 15.53 -26.15
C GLY A 44 -2.22 16.15 -26.50
N ASP A 45 -2.12 17.47 -26.62
CA ASP A 45 -0.84 18.17 -26.86
C ASP A 45 0.05 18.15 -25.60
N CYS A 46 -0.58 18.21 -24.42
CA CYS A 46 0.11 18.14 -23.15
C CYS A 46 -0.68 17.33 -22.11
N VAL A 47 0.04 16.52 -21.34
CA VAL A 47 -0.50 15.81 -20.18
C VAL A 47 0.19 16.22 -18.89
N ALA A 48 -0.57 16.26 -17.81
CA ALA A 48 -0.04 16.34 -16.46
C ALA A 48 -0.05 14.95 -15.81
N ILE A 49 1.09 14.52 -15.28
CA ILE A 49 1.28 13.23 -14.61
C ILE A 49 1.39 13.48 -13.11
N ASP A 50 0.54 12.82 -12.35
CA ASP A 50 0.57 12.87 -10.90
C ASP A 50 0.23 11.51 -10.27
N SER A 51 0.64 11.33 -9.01
CA SER A 51 0.38 10.12 -8.24
C SER A 51 -0.52 10.36 -7.05
N SER A 52 -1.15 9.28 -6.59
CA SER A 52 -1.87 9.25 -5.33
C SER A 52 -1.69 7.91 -4.66
N LYS A 53 -1.41 7.93 -3.35
CA LYS A 53 -1.31 6.68 -2.58
C LYS A 53 -2.71 6.31 -2.10
N PHE A 54 -3.19 5.12 -2.45
CA PHE A 54 -4.48 4.61 -2.00
C PHE A 54 -4.30 3.55 -0.92
N LYS A 55 -5.09 3.67 0.15
CA LYS A 55 -5.07 2.73 1.27
C LYS A 55 -5.62 1.37 0.84
N ALA A 56 -4.88 0.31 1.15
CA ALA A 56 -5.37 -1.06 1.04
C ALA A 56 -6.15 -1.48 2.29
N VAL A 57 -6.86 -2.61 2.23
CA VAL A 57 -7.45 -3.26 3.41
C VAL A 57 -6.37 -4.02 4.19
N ASN A 58 -5.26 -3.35 4.53
CA ASN A 58 -4.19 -3.91 5.34
C ASN A 58 -3.72 -2.87 6.38
N SER A 59 -3.76 -3.24 7.66
CA SER A 59 -3.25 -2.36 8.70
C SER A 59 -1.72 -2.31 8.68
N ARG A 60 -1.13 -1.25 9.21
CA ARG A 60 0.34 -1.13 9.33
C ARG A 60 0.94 -2.26 10.15
N ASP A 61 0.19 -2.75 11.13
CA ASP A 61 0.63 -3.82 12.01
C ASP A 61 0.60 -5.20 11.39
N ARG A 62 -0.19 -5.34 10.32
CA ARG A 62 -0.28 -6.53 9.47
C ARG A 62 0.62 -6.45 8.24
N ASN A 63 1.53 -5.47 8.21
CA ASN A 63 2.62 -5.40 7.23
C ASN A 63 3.95 -5.50 7.97
N PHE A 64 4.78 -6.44 7.53
CA PHE A 64 6.05 -6.81 8.15
C PHE A 64 7.18 -6.49 7.19
N THR A 65 8.24 -5.92 7.74
CA THR A 65 9.52 -5.68 7.08
C THR A 65 10.61 -6.08 8.07
N LYS A 66 11.84 -6.30 7.58
CA LYS A 66 12.97 -6.70 8.44
C LYS A 66 13.14 -5.75 9.64
N GLY A 67 13.11 -4.44 9.39
CA GLY A 67 13.20 -3.42 10.44
C GLY A 67 12.03 -3.43 11.42
N LYS A 68 10.79 -3.68 10.95
CA LYS A 68 9.63 -3.80 11.85
C LYS A 68 9.70 -5.05 12.73
N ILE A 69 10.16 -6.17 12.19
CA ILE A 69 10.31 -7.42 12.95
C ILE A 69 11.38 -7.22 14.02
N ALA A 70 12.57 -6.72 13.64
CA ALA A 70 13.65 -6.44 14.59
C ALA A 70 13.21 -5.48 15.72
N SER A 71 12.51 -4.39 15.37
CA SER A 71 11.99 -3.45 16.37
C SER A 71 10.97 -4.09 17.32
N ARG A 72 10.12 -5.00 16.82
CA ARG A 72 9.16 -5.72 17.67
C ARG A 72 9.83 -6.73 18.56
N LEU A 73 10.82 -7.47 18.06
CA LEU A 73 11.61 -8.41 18.86
C LEU A 73 12.32 -7.68 20.00
N ALA A 74 13.01 -6.58 19.73
CA ALA A 74 13.65 -5.76 20.76
C ALA A 74 12.66 -5.24 21.83
N HIS A 75 11.44 -4.86 21.41
CA HIS A 75 10.41 -4.42 22.36
C HIS A 75 9.88 -5.57 23.23
N LEU A 76 9.80 -6.78 22.68
CA LEU A 76 9.42 -7.99 23.44
C LEU A 76 10.53 -8.39 24.41
N GLU A 77 11.80 -8.32 24.00
CA GLU A 77 12.96 -8.56 24.87
C GLU A 77 12.95 -7.61 26.08
N ALA A 78 12.79 -6.31 25.85
CA ALA A 78 12.64 -5.33 26.93
C ALA A 78 11.39 -5.57 27.80
N SER A 79 10.34 -6.20 27.25
CA SER A 79 9.16 -6.59 28.04
C SER A 79 9.43 -7.81 28.92
N VAL A 80 10.24 -8.76 28.45
CA VAL A 80 10.69 -9.91 29.23
C VAL A 80 11.56 -9.47 30.40
N GLU A 81 12.52 -8.56 30.16
CA GLU A 81 13.36 -7.99 31.23
C GLU A 81 12.51 -7.38 32.35
N ARG A 82 11.52 -6.55 31.98
CA ARG A 82 10.58 -5.98 32.97
C ARG A 82 9.78 -7.04 33.72
N TYR A 83 9.37 -8.13 33.06
CA TYR A 83 8.65 -9.22 33.73
C TYR A 83 9.55 -9.99 34.70
N ILE A 84 10.83 -10.16 34.38
CA ILE A 84 11.81 -10.76 35.30
C ILE A 84 11.93 -9.89 36.56
N ASP A 85 12.06 -8.58 36.40
CA ASP A 85 12.12 -7.65 37.53
C ASP A 85 10.83 -7.69 38.38
N GLU A 86 9.67 -7.77 37.74
CA GLU A 86 8.37 -7.86 38.42
C GLU A 86 8.25 -9.16 39.23
N ILE A 87 8.71 -10.30 38.68
CA ILE A 87 8.76 -11.59 39.38
C ILE A 87 9.65 -11.49 40.62
N VAL A 88 10.85 -10.92 40.49
CA VAL A 88 11.77 -10.75 41.63
C VAL A 88 11.15 -9.87 42.72
N CYS A 89 10.41 -8.81 42.35
CA CYS A 89 9.72 -7.96 43.31
C CYS A 89 8.60 -8.72 44.05
N ILE A 90 7.78 -9.48 43.31
CA ILE A 90 6.69 -10.27 43.88
C ILE A 90 7.22 -11.34 44.83
N ASP A 91 8.32 -12.00 44.50
CA ASP A 91 8.94 -13.00 45.37
C ASP A 91 9.47 -12.40 46.68
N ARG A 92 9.86 -11.12 46.68
CA ARG A 92 10.35 -10.40 47.86
C ARG A 92 9.25 -9.76 48.71
N GLN A 93 8.14 -9.35 48.10
CA GLN A 93 7.14 -8.47 48.73
C GLN A 93 5.74 -9.09 48.86
N GLY A 94 5.45 -10.18 48.15
CA GLY A 94 4.12 -10.79 48.11
C GLY A 94 3.91 -11.87 49.16
N GLU A 95 2.73 -11.89 49.79
CA GLU A 95 2.29 -12.92 50.73
C GLU A 95 0.99 -13.59 50.23
N GLY A 96 0.81 -14.88 50.56
CA GLY A 96 -0.46 -15.59 50.38
C GLY A 96 -1.03 -15.64 48.95
N GLU A 97 -2.35 -15.47 48.85
CA GLU A 97 -3.12 -15.59 47.60
C GLU A 97 -2.78 -14.50 46.57
N GLU A 98 -2.45 -13.28 47.02
CA GLU A 98 -2.08 -12.17 46.14
C GLU A 98 -0.79 -12.44 45.35
N ARG A 99 0.17 -13.17 45.95
CA ARG A 99 1.38 -13.63 45.27
C ARG A 99 1.06 -14.66 44.19
N ALA A 100 0.17 -15.60 44.49
CA ALA A 100 -0.23 -16.66 43.54
C ALA A 100 -0.94 -16.06 42.32
N GLU A 101 -1.90 -15.14 42.52
CA GLU A 101 -2.61 -14.48 41.42
C GLU A 101 -1.70 -13.64 40.52
N LYS A 102 -0.78 -12.86 41.11
CA LYS A 102 0.19 -12.07 40.36
C LYS A 102 1.16 -12.96 39.57
N GLY A 103 1.64 -14.05 40.19
CA GLY A 103 2.48 -15.05 39.54
C GLY A 103 1.81 -15.70 38.33
N ASP A 104 0.54 -16.11 38.47
CA ASP A 104 -0.25 -16.69 37.37
C ASP A 104 -0.45 -15.70 36.22
N ASN A 105 -0.73 -14.43 36.54
CA ASN A 105 -0.89 -13.38 35.53
C ASN A 105 0.41 -13.16 34.73
N LEU A 106 1.55 -13.08 35.43
CA LEU A 106 2.87 -12.99 34.82
C LEU A 106 3.22 -14.20 33.95
N GLY A 107 2.94 -15.41 34.43
CA GLY A 107 3.11 -16.63 33.64
C GLY A 107 2.31 -16.60 32.33
N ARG A 108 1.05 -16.13 32.37
CA ARG A 108 0.23 -15.95 31.16
C ARG A 108 0.81 -14.89 30.21
N ARG A 109 1.29 -13.76 30.73
CA ARG A 109 1.92 -12.69 29.93
C ARG A 109 3.22 -13.17 29.27
N TYR A 110 4.06 -13.88 30.01
CA TYR A 110 5.30 -14.45 29.51
C TYR A 110 5.03 -15.48 28.41
N ALA A 111 4.09 -16.40 28.61
CA ALA A 111 3.69 -17.37 27.59
C ALA A 111 3.16 -16.68 26.30
N ARG A 112 2.45 -15.56 26.43
CA ARG A 112 2.01 -14.76 25.27
C ARG A 112 3.19 -14.13 24.53
N VAL A 113 4.18 -13.61 25.24
CA VAL A 113 5.41 -13.06 24.64
C VAL A 113 6.20 -14.14 23.91
N GLN A 114 6.39 -15.31 24.51
CA GLN A 114 7.08 -16.43 23.85
C GLN A 114 6.40 -16.83 22.53
N LYS A 115 5.06 -16.93 22.52
CA LYS A 115 4.30 -17.22 21.29
C LYS A 115 4.49 -16.14 20.23
N GLU A 116 4.51 -14.86 20.62
CA GLU A 116 4.70 -13.77 19.65
C GLU A 116 6.14 -13.73 19.11
N VAL A 117 7.15 -14.01 19.94
CA VAL A 117 8.55 -14.15 19.48
C VAL A 117 8.67 -15.26 18.44
N GLN A 118 8.10 -16.44 18.72
CA GLN A 118 8.09 -17.54 17.75
C GLN A 118 7.38 -17.15 16.45
N ARG A 119 6.25 -16.44 16.54
CA ARG A 119 5.53 -15.94 15.37
C ARG A 119 6.36 -14.97 14.54
N LEU A 120 7.07 -14.04 15.18
CA LEU A 120 7.91 -13.06 14.51
C LEU A 120 9.15 -13.70 13.88
N GLN A 121 9.77 -14.67 14.53
CA GLN A 121 10.89 -15.45 13.97
C GLN A 121 10.45 -16.26 12.74
N ALA A 122 9.26 -16.87 12.78
CA ALA A 122 8.70 -17.54 11.60
C ALA A 122 8.42 -16.56 10.46
N MET A 123 7.91 -15.36 10.78
CA MET A 123 7.69 -14.29 9.80
C MET A 123 9.00 -13.78 9.20
N GLU A 124 10.08 -13.73 9.99
CA GLU A 124 11.40 -13.31 9.53
C GLU A 124 11.95 -14.28 8.48
N ARG A 125 11.84 -15.59 8.71
CA ARG A 125 12.22 -16.61 7.72
C ARG A 125 11.37 -16.49 6.46
N ALA A 126 10.06 -16.34 6.60
CA ALA A 126 9.18 -16.15 5.44
C ALA A 126 9.51 -14.87 4.64
N LEU A 127 10.12 -13.86 5.27
CA LEU A 127 10.53 -12.62 4.62
C LEU A 127 11.69 -12.83 3.64
N GLU A 128 12.52 -13.85 3.85
CA GLU A 128 13.64 -14.17 2.96
C GLU A 128 13.16 -14.57 1.56
N ASP A 129 12.00 -15.23 1.48
CA ASP A 129 11.36 -15.61 0.23
C ASP A 129 10.55 -14.46 -0.42
N ALA A 130 10.36 -13.34 0.30
CA ALA A 130 9.58 -12.21 -0.21
C ALA A 130 10.45 -11.33 -1.14
N PRO A 131 10.07 -11.17 -2.42
CA PRO A 131 10.94 -10.54 -3.43
C PRO A 131 11.29 -9.08 -3.13
N ASP A 132 10.48 -8.39 -2.34
CA ASP A 132 10.68 -6.99 -1.97
C ASP A 132 10.84 -6.77 -0.45
N GLY A 133 11.18 -7.84 0.28
CA GLY A 133 11.54 -7.80 1.70
C GLY A 133 10.41 -7.31 2.61
N GLN A 134 9.15 -7.50 2.19
CA GLN A 134 7.97 -7.16 2.96
C GLN A 134 6.83 -8.17 2.75
N ILE A 135 6.04 -8.39 3.80
CA ILE A 135 4.86 -9.26 3.78
C ILE A 135 3.66 -8.48 4.32
N SER A 136 2.56 -8.51 3.57
CA SER A 136 1.26 -7.97 3.99
C SER A 136 0.25 -9.10 4.16
N LEU A 137 -0.34 -9.22 5.35
CA LEU A 137 -1.12 -10.40 5.72
C LEU A 137 -2.58 -10.40 5.25
N THR A 138 -3.20 -9.23 5.06
CA THR A 138 -4.60 -9.14 4.60
C THR A 138 -4.67 -9.00 3.09
N GLU A 139 -3.82 -8.14 2.54
CA GLU A 139 -3.69 -7.96 1.10
C GLU A 139 -2.24 -8.18 0.68
N PRO A 140 -1.90 -9.37 0.17
CA PRO A 140 -0.52 -9.72 -0.19
C PRO A 140 0.11 -8.80 -1.24
N GLY A 141 -0.70 -8.09 -2.03
CA GLY A 141 -0.24 -7.11 -3.01
C GLY A 141 0.15 -5.76 -2.41
N ALA A 142 -0.44 -5.36 -1.28
CA ALA A 142 -0.28 -4.01 -0.75
C ALA A 142 1.08 -3.79 -0.08
N ARG A 143 1.71 -2.63 -0.32
CA ARG A 143 3.04 -2.30 0.21
C ARG A 143 3.04 -1.11 1.15
N ALA A 144 4.05 -1.03 2.00
CA ALA A 144 4.27 0.14 2.85
C ALA A 144 4.66 1.35 1.98
N MET A 145 3.82 2.39 1.99
CA MET A 145 3.98 3.63 1.25
C MET A 145 4.42 4.77 2.16
N ALA A 146 5.35 5.57 1.67
CA ALA A 146 5.71 6.83 2.30
C ALA A 146 4.62 7.87 2.02
N THR A 147 4.23 8.58 3.05
CA THR A 147 3.24 9.67 3.00
C THR A 147 3.84 10.89 3.68
N SER A 148 3.41 12.08 3.26
CA SER A 148 3.97 13.36 3.68
C SER A 148 3.75 13.69 5.16
N ALA A 149 2.77 13.08 5.83
CA ALA A 149 2.54 13.30 7.25
C ALA A 149 3.47 12.48 8.15
N LYS A 150 4.03 13.14 9.18
CA LYS A 150 4.94 12.54 10.18
C LYS A 150 4.31 11.28 10.78
N ASN A 151 5.07 10.18 10.84
CA ASN A 151 4.62 8.86 11.33
C ASN A 151 3.40 8.26 10.60
N SER A 152 2.99 8.76 9.43
CA SER A 152 1.73 8.35 8.77
C SER A 152 1.87 7.31 7.67
N GLY A 153 3.00 6.58 7.58
CA GLY A 153 3.22 5.60 6.52
C GLY A 153 2.02 4.65 6.38
N MET A 154 1.46 4.56 5.18
CA MET A 154 0.25 3.79 4.88
C MET A 154 0.62 2.44 4.26
N VAL A 155 -0.26 1.44 4.34
CA VAL A 155 -0.11 0.23 3.52
C VAL A 155 -1.14 0.31 2.41
N GLY A 156 -0.70 0.19 1.17
CA GLY A 156 -1.51 0.56 0.03
C GLY A 156 -0.84 0.33 -1.31
N TYR A 157 -1.38 1.02 -2.31
CA TYR A 157 -0.91 1.04 -3.68
C TYR A 157 -0.57 2.47 -4.09
N ASN A 158 0.38 2.60 -5.00
CA ASN A 158 0.68 3.85 -5.66
C ASN A 158 -0.11 3.89 -6.97
N VAL A 159 -0.99 4.87 -7.15
CA VAL A 159 -1.77 5.01 -8.38
C VAL A 159 -1.25 6.22 -9.13
N GLN A 160 -0.90 5.98 -10.38
CA GLN A 160 -0.42 6.98 -11.32
C GLN A 160 -1.58 7.37 -12.24
N ALA A 161 -1.69 8.64 -12.57
CA ALA A 161 -2.64 9.12 -13.57
C ALA A 161 -1.99 10.18 -14.45
N ALA A 162 -2.29 10.12 -15.74
CA ALA A 162 -2.02 11.19 -16.69
C ALA A 162 -3.34 11.81 -17.13
N VAL A 163 -3.43 13.14 -17.04
CA VAL A 163 -4.61 13.92 -17.42
C VAL A 163 -4.26 14.88 -18.53
N ASP A 164 -5.18 15.06 -19.47
CA ASP A 164 -5.08 16.09 -20.50
C ASP A 164 -5.16 17.48 -19.84
N THR A 165 -4.22 18.38 -20.17
CA THR A 165 -4.12 19.67 -19.46
C THR A 165 -5.22 20.66 -19.81
N GLU A 166 -5.89 20.51 -20.95
CA GLU A 166 -6.93 21.44 -21.39
C GLU A 166 -8.32 21.01 -20.94
N THR A 167 -8.58 19.70 -20.95
CA THR A 167 -9.91 19.13 -20.67
C THR A 167 -10.01 18.47 -19.30
N HIS A 168 -8.87 18.25 -18.66
CA HIS A 168 -8.75 17.58 -17.36
C HIS A 168 -9.32 16.15 -17.33
N LEU A 169 -9.49 15.55 -18.50
CA LEU A 169 -9.88 14.15 -18.62
C LEU A 169 -8.69 13.25 -18.38
N ILE A 170 -8.92 12.15 -17.66
CA ILE A 170 -7.92 11.11 -17.44
C ILE A 170 -7.69 10.37 -18.76
N VAL A 171 -6.46 10.41 -19.25
CA VAL A 171 -6.01 9.73 -20.46
C VAL A 171 -5.63 8.30 -20.12
N ILE A 172 -4.81 8.12 -19.09
CA ILE A 172 -4.37 6.81 -18.64
C ILE A 172 -4.11 6.80 -17.13
N HIS A 173 -4.21 5.62 -16.54
CA HIS A 173 -3.91 5.38 -15.15
C HIS A 173 -3.23 4.03 -14.99
N ASP A 174 -2.40 3.89 -13.97
CA ASP A 174 -1.80 2.63 -13.59
C ASP A 174 -1.71 2.47 -12.07
N VAL A 175 -1.61 1.22 -11.61
CA VAL A 175 -1.51 0.87 -10.19
C VAL A 175 -0.24 0.07 -9.96
N THR A 176 0.63 0.62 -9.13
CA THR A 176 1.99 0.16 -8.92
C THR A 176 2.28 -0.03 -7.43
N ASN A 177 3.22 -0.94 -7.13
CA ASN A 177 3.71 -1.20 -5.79
C ASN A 177 4.99 -0.40 -5.46
N HIS A 178 5.47 0.43 -6.38
CA HIS A 178 6.61 1.31 -6.17
C HIS A 178 6.27 2.43 -5.18
N ARG A 179 7.14 2.62 -4.20
CA ARG A 179 6.90 3.53 -3.06
C ARG A 179 7.01 5.01 -3.43
N HIS A 180 7.71 5.31 -4.51
CA HIS A 180 8.00 6.66 -4.99
C HIS A 180 7.77 6.73 -6.50
N ASP A 181 7.68 7.95 -7.00
CA ASP A 181 7.25 8.25 -8.37
C ASP A 181 8.42 8.51 -9.32
N ARG A 182 9.66 8.45 -8.80
CA ARG A 182 10.89 8.80 -9.50
C ARG A 182 11.14 8.03 -10.80
N ASP A 183 10.63 6.80 -10.88
CA ASP A 183 10.82 5.89 -12.02
C ASP A 183 9.49 5.61 -12.76
N GLN A 184 8.55 6.55 -12.72
CA GLN A 184 7.21 6.39 -13.29
C GLN A 184 6.89 7.37 -14.42
N LEU A 185 7.82 8.30 -14.74
CA LEU A 185 7.56 9.36 -15.71
C LEU A 185 7.48 8.79 -17.13
N ALA A 186 8.51 8.05 -17.57
CA ALA A 186 8.60 7.58 -18.94
C ALA A 186 7.51 6.54 -19.27
N ALA A 187 7.22 5.65 -18.31
CA ALA A 187 6.15 4.67 -18.47
C ALA A 187 4.78 5.34 -18.68
N MET A 188 4.45 6.35 -17.86
CA MET A 188 3.18 7.07 -17.97
C MET A 188 3.11 7.97 -19.21
N ALA A 189 4.22 8.62 -19.59
CA ALA A 189 4.29 9.44 -20.81
C ALA A 189 4.04 8.59 -22.07
N LYS A 190 4.79 7.49 -22.24
CA LYS A 190 4.63 6.58 -23.39
C LYS A 190 3.25 5.91 -23.44
N ALA A 191 2.71 5.57 -22.28
CA ALA A 191 1.37 5.02 -22.20
C ALA A 191 0.31 6.08 -22.62
N SER A 192 0.55 7.36 -22.31
CA SER A 192 -0.30 8.46 -22.76
C SER A 192 -0.20 8.69 -24.27
N GLU A 193 1.00 8.66 -24.85
CA GLU A 193 1.23 8.74 -26.30
C GLU A 193 0.44 7.66 -27.04
N ALA A 194 0.55 6.41 -26.57
CA ALA A 194 -0.17 5.28 -27.14
C ALA A 194 -1.70 5.46 -27.02
N ALA A 195 -2.20 5.93 -25.88
CA ALA A 195 -3.63 6.16 -25.65
C ALA A 195 -4.18 7.31 -26.51
N LEU A 196 -3.39 8.36 -26.73
CA LEU A 196 -3.75 9.53 -27.54
C LEU A 196 -3.47 9.34 -29.03
N CYS A 197 -2.74 8.29 -29.41
CA CYS A 197 -2.27 8.04 -30.77
C CYS A 197 -1.49 9.24 -31.34
N ARG A 198 -0.52 9.76 -30.57
CA ARG A 198 0.35 10.88 -30.97
C ARG A 198 1.81 10.47 -30.91
N ASP A 199 2.58 10.94 -31.89
CA ASP A 199 4.03 10.69 -31.97
C ASP A 199 4.84 11.69 -31.14
N GLU A 200 4.29 12.88 -30.86
CA GLU A 200 4.91 13.91 -30.03
C GLU A 200 3.87 14.52 -29.07
N MET A 201 4.25 14.66 -27.80
CA MET A 201 3.46 15.35 -26.77
C MET A 201 4.33 15.89 -25.64
N SER A 202 3.84 16.90 -24.92
CA SER A 202 4.51 17.40 -23.72
C SER A 202 4.00 16.69 -22.46
N ALA A 203 4.89 16.29 -21.57
CA ALA A 203 4.52 15.74 -20.26
C ALA A 203 5.03 16.65 -19.13
N ILE A 204 4.13 17.05 -18.23
CA ILE A 204 4.45 17.85 -17.04
C ILE A 204 4.24 16.97 -15.82
N ALA A 205 5.21 16.96 -14.91
CA ALA A 205 5.14 16.23 -13.65
C ALA A 205 5.81 17.02 -12.53
N HIS A 206 5.43 16.77 -11.27
CA HIS A 206 6.06 17.44 -10.14
C HIS A 206 7.47 16.87 -9.85
N LYS A 207 8.22 17.53 -8.95
CA LYS A 207 9.61 17.17 -8.60
C LYS A 207 9.81 15.70 -8.16
N GLY A 208 8.75 15.02 -7.70
CA GLY A 208 8.83 13.61 -7.30
C GLY A 208 9.22 12.66 -8.45
N TYR A 209 9.00 13.07 -9.69
CA TYR A 209 9.33 12.35 -10.92
C TYR A 209 10.70 12.71 -11.49
N PHE A 210 11.48 13.57 -10.82
CA PHE A 210 12.75 14.04 -11.37
C PHE A 210 13.81 12.92 -11.36
N SER A 211 14.10 12.40 -12.55
CA SER A 211 15.13 11.40 -12.81
C SER A 211 15.71 11.59 -14.21
N SER A 212 17.03 11.80 -14.32
CA SER A 212 17.68 12.02 -15.62
C SER A 212 17.51 10.85 -16.59
N VAL A 213 17.44 9.62 -16.06
CA VAL A 213 17.25 8.40 -16.87
C VAL A 213 15.83 8.36 -17.43
N GLU A 214 14.82 8.70 -16.62
CA GLU A 214 13.43 8.76 -17.09
C GLU A 214 13.22 9.89 -18.10
N ILE A 215 13.78 11.07 -17.84
CA ILE A 215 13.67 12.22 -18.75
C ILE A 215 14.31 11.92 -20.11
N LEU A 216 15.43 11.18 -20.13
CA LEU A 216 16.07 10.74 -21.37
C LEU A 216 15.27 9.64 -22.08
N ALA A 217 14.49 8.85 -21.32
CA ALA A 217 13.73 7.74 -21.86
C ALA A 217 12.39 8.16 -22.46
N CYS A 218 11.85 9.33 -22.09
CA CYS A 218 10.75 10.01 -22.79
C CYS A 218 11.24 10.47 -24.17
#